data_AF-A0A6A4REB5-F1
#
_entry.id   AF-A0A6A4REB5-F1
#
_cell.length_a   1.000
_cell.length_b   1.000
_cell.length_c   1.000
_cell.angle_alpha   90.00
_cell.angle_beta   90.00
_cell.angle_gamma   90.00
#
_symmetry.space_group_name_H-M   'P 1'
#
loop_
_entity.id
_entity.type
_entity.pdbx_description
1 polymer ?
#
loop_
_entity_poly.entity_id
_entity_poly.type
_entity_poly.pdbx_seq_one_letter_code
_entity_poly.pdbx_strand_id
1 'polypeptide(L)'
;MTLLLIALLAELDIEAVPFLVSMENTDAIDAYIPSHGAFDHIVVSATLNGRTYILDPTRGVQLGDLEHLQQGNFGKGVVVAKHGPGMIDAPVPAPDFWKDITDTYDIVSDPDAVLLTSVSKYRMGQADWMLAWYSRDGAAAVEKSFLEYFQNFFPQLEQIGELDLDVDKDAAEIAITVKYRIPDAWQEDTAHGTQYFYTQADDALQDIPTFVGATRTMPFKLPHPVRTRQTQKFLLDNTWAIDNDYELISMPAFTFSRTEDFTNDLYSVAVTYETNSNKISAEDFGDTMAAIRKARNLVGVSLTVNDNIQPSPIETWLTESEDVETTIFLWQMATIFLSLIIALALVRRENIVLAEQIYHPISMTKFLVMSSVSLGIYPIFWVYMNWRWIQKVDSEDVSPGWRTFFMALTNFSLFKKMARKPGGVGWFRYAGIPLAGIILIGAISERYYNKVPEAPDWLFLFGLACILAWLPAVAHVNKLNQGHPSSLRRNSKFGWPAFGMLALFFPVFGLIVYGYF
;
A
#
# COMPACT_ATOMS: atom_id res chain seq x y z
N MET A 1 13.48 -29.33 34.95
CA MET A 1 14.78 -28.89 34.40
C MET A 1 15.48 -27.92 35.35
N THR A 2 14.80 -26.88 35.85
CA THR A 2 15.33 -25.92 36.85
C THR A 2 15.98 -26.56 38.07
N LEU A 3 15.30 -27.48 38.75
CA LEU A 3 15.86 -28.19 39.90
C LEU A 3 17.13 -28.99 39.56
N LEU A 4 17.18 -29.58 38.36
CA LEU A 4 18.34 -30.33 37.89
C LEU A 4 19.52 -29.40 37.64
N LEU A 5 19.31 -28.26 36.98
CA LEU A 5 20.38 -27.29 36.75
C LEU A 5 20.93 -26.74 38.06
N ILE A 6 20.06 -26.40 39.03
CA ILE A 6 20.49 -25.96 40.36
C ILE A 6 21.34 -27.04 41.05
N ALA A 7 20.91 -28.30 41.01
CA ALA A 7 21.68 -29.39 41.61
C ALA A 7 23.06 -29.57 40.95
N LEU A 8 23.14 -29.47 39.62
CA LEU A 8 24.41 -29.54 38.89
C LEU A 8 25.34 -28.37 39.23
N LEU A 9 24.81 -27.15 39.30
CA LEU A 9 25.59 -25.97 39.67
C LEU A 9 26.09 -26.06 41.12
N ALA A 10 25.29 -26.61 42.04
CA ALA A 10 25.71 -26.85 43.41
C ALA A 10 26.89 -27.83 43.51
N GLU A 11 26.91 -28.91 42.71
CA GLU A 11 28.04 -29.85 42.63
C GLU A 11 29.30 -29.23 41.99
N LEU A 12 29.15 -28.09 41.31
CA LEU A 12 30.25 -27.30 40.74
C LEU A 12 30.67 -26.14 41.66
N ASP A 13 30.17 -26.10 42.90
CA ASP A 13 30.39 -25.01 43.86
C ASP A 13 29.90 -23.63 43.35
N ILE A 14 28.88 -23.62 42.49
CA ILE A 14 28.24 -22.40 41.97
C ILE A 14 26.92 -22.17 42.73
N GLU A 15 26.79 -21.00 43.34
CA GLU A 15 25.57 -20.62 44.04
C GLU A 15 24.42 -20.42 43.05
N ALA A 16 23.35 -21.21 43.16
CA ALA A 16 22.19 -21.14 42.29
C ALA A 16 20.90 -21.33 43.07
N VAL A 17 19.90 -20.50 42.77
CA VAL A 17 18.59 -20.50 43.45
C VAL A 17 17.45 -20.41 42.44
N PRO A 18 16.25 -20.91 42.77
CA PRO A 18 15.09 -20.76 41.91
C PRO A 18 14.67 -19.29 41.81
N PHE A 19 14.33 -18.87 40.59
CA PHE A 19 13.91 -17.51 40.27
C PHE A 19 12.55 -17.53 39.56
N LEU A 20 11.51 -17.00 40.21
CA LEU A 20 10.15 -16.96 39.69
C LEU A 20 9.97 -15.72 38.81
N VAL A 21 9.45 -15.90 37.59
CA VAL A 21 9.28 -14.84 36.60
C VAL A 21 7.90 -14.93 35.94
N SER A 22 7.48 -13.86 35.26
CA SER A 22 6.31 -13.90 34.37
C SER A 22 6.73 -13.56 32.95
N MET A 23 6.50 -14.49 32.02
CA MET A 23 6.69 -14.30 30.60
C MET A 23 5.70 -13.30 30.01
N GLU A 24 4.52 -13.16 30.63
CA GLU A 24 3.48 -12.24 30.15
C GLU A 24 3.66 -10.82 30.69
N ASN A 25 3.88 -10.68 32.00
CA ASN A 25 3.86 -9.38 32.66
C ASN A 25 5.23 -8.72 32.73
N THR A 26 6.31 -9.51 32.70
CA THR A 26 7.70 -9.03 32.70
C THR A 26 7.95 -7.96 33.80
N ASP A 27 8.30 -6.74 33.41
CA ASP A 27 8.53 -5.59 34.30
C ASP A 27 7.30 -5.19 35.14
N ALA A 28 6.09 -5.43 34.64
CA ALA A 28 4.84 -4.98 35.28
C ALA A 28 4.38 -5.87 36.43
N ILE A 29 5.13 -6.94 36.74
CA ILE A 29 4.77 -7.91 37.78
C ILE A 29 4.73 -7.28 39.19
N ASP A 30 5.45 -6.18 39.41
CA ASP A 30 5.47 -5.46 40.69
C ASP A 30 4.17 -4.69 41.00
N ALA A 31 3.34 -4.44 39.97
CA ALA A 31 2.02 -3.85 40.12
C ALA A 31 0.94 -4.87 40.51
N TYR A 32 1.25 -6.17 40.50
CA TYR A 32 0.31 -7.23 40.85
C TYR A 32 0.30 -7.48 42.36
N ILE A 33 -0.86 -7.93 42.86
CA ILE A 33 -0.96 -8.42 44.23
C ILE A 33 -0.04 -9.64 44.38
N PRO A 34 0.81 -9.70 45.42
CA PRO A 34 1.70 -10.84 45.64
C PRO A 34 0.93 -12.16 45.66
N SER A 35 1.19 -13.01 44.65
CA SER A 35 0.57 -14.32 44.49
C SER A 35 1.51 -15.23 43.72
N HIS A 36 1.56 -16.51 44.11
CA HIS A 36 2.29 -17.51 43.35
C HIS A 36 1.76 -17.65 41.91
N GLY A 37 0.46 -17.42 41.69
CA GLY A 37 -0.15 -17.47 40.36
C GLY A 37 0.18 -16.28 39.46
N ALA A 38 0.88 -15.26 39.96
CA ALA A 38 1.38 -14.16 39.14
C ALA A 38 2.64 -14.53 38.36
N PHE A 39 3.32 -15.62 38.76
CA PHE A 39 4.52 -16.13 38.11
C PHE A 39 4.17 -17.39 37.31
N ASP A 40 4.31 -17.29 35.99
CA ASP A 40 3.98 -18.35 35.03
C ASP A 40 5.19 -19.22 34.66
N HIS A 41 6.40 -18.84 35.10
CA HIS A 41 7.64 -19.53 34.73
C HIS A 41 8.69 -19.50 35.86
N ILE A 42 9.60 -20.47 35.84
CA ILE A 42 10.67 -20.61 36.85
C ILE A 42 12.02 -20.94 36.21
N VAL A 43 12.98 -20.06 36.44
CA VAL A 43 14.34 -20.12 35.91
C VAL A 43 15.36 -20.18 37.06
N VAL A 44 16.65 -20.14 36.73
CA VAL A 44 17.74 -20.20 37.70
C VAL A 44 18.42 -18.85 37.79
N SER A 45 18.56 -18.33 39.01
CA SER A 45 19.49 -17.24 39.31
C SER A 45 20.79 -17.84 39.84
N ALA A 46 21.86 -17.76 39.07
CA ALA A 46 23.18 -18.29 39.42
C ALA A 46 24.19 -17.15 39.64
N THR A 47 24.98 -17.22 40.71
CA THR A 47 26.02 -16.24 41.02
C THR A 47 27.38 -16.84 40.75
N LEU A 48 28.13 -16.24 39.81
CA LEU A 48 29.49 -16.63 39.48
C LEU A 48 30.39 -15.40 39.42
N ASN A 49 31.53 -15.43 40.13
CA ASN A 49 32.49 -14.31 40.20
C ASN A 49 31.86 -12.96 40.57
N GLY A 50 30.84 -12.98 41.45
CA GLY A 50 30.12 -11.78 41.89
C GLY A 50 29.13 -11.21 40.87
N ARG A 51 28.89 -11.89 39.75
CA ARG A 51 27.86 -11.57 38.76
C ARG A 51 26.71 -12.57 38.83
N THR A 52 25.49 -12.06 38.72
CA THR A 52 24.26 -12.86 38.66
C THR A 52 23.87 -13.12 37.21
N TYR A 53 23.56 -14.38 36.90
CA TYR A 53 23.08 -14.84 35.60
C TYR A 53 21.69 -15.44 35.74
N ILE A 54 20.79 -15.08 34.83
CA ILE A 54 19.43 -15.59 34.77
C ILE A 54 19.36 -16.64 33.66
N LEU A 55 19.43 -17.90 34.05
CA LEU A 55 19.55 -19.06 33.17
C LEU A 55 18.23 -19.81 33.06
N ASP A 56 17.73 -19.99 31.85
CA ASP A 56 16.50 -20.73 31.59
C ASP A 56 16.80 -22.12 30.98
N PRO A 57 16.76 -23.20 31.78
CA PRO A 57 17.08 -24.53 31.31
C PRO A 57 15.98 -25.16 30.44
N THR A 58 14.90 -24.44 30.12
CA THR A 58 13.89 -24.89 29.15
C THR A 58 14.24 -24.49 27.72
N ARG A 59 15.26 -23.64 27.54
CA ARG A 59 15.79 -23.26 26.22
C ARG A 59 16.57 -24.42 25.61
N GLY A 60 16.66 -24.41 24.27
CA GLY A 60 17.46 -25.35 23.50
C GLY A 60 18.96 -25.11 23.65
N VAL A 61 19.75 -25.68 22.74
CA VAL A 61 21.19 -25.38 22.65
C VAL A 61 21.36 -23.89 22.40
N GLN A 62 22.25 -23.27 23.18
CA GLN A 62 22.59 -21.85 23.05
C GLN A 62 24.05 -21.70 22.64
N LEU A 63 24.32 -20.68 21.83
CA LEU A 63 25.66 -20.18 21.55
C LEU A 63 26.06 -19.13 22.59
N GLY A 64 27.35 -18.82 22.61
CA GLY A 64 27.94 -17.82 23.49
C GLY A 64 28.62 -18.41 24.71
N ASP A 65 29.61 -17.67 25.21
CA ASP A 65 30.05 -17.79 26.58
C ASP A 65 29.05 -17.13 27.57
N LEU A 66 29.39 -17.05 28.85
CA LEU A 66 28.51 -16.45 29.84
C LEU A 66 28.22 -14.95 29.61
N GLU A 67 29.09 -14.23 28.91
CA GLU A 67 28.89 -12.82 28.60
C GLU A 67 28.01 -12.61 27.37
N HIS A 68 28.06 -13.56 26.42
CA HIS A 68 27.34 -13.47 25.14
C HIS A 68 26.07 -14.34 25.07
N LEU A 69 25.79 -15.20 26.06
CA LEU A 69 24.60 -16.07 26.02
C LEU A 69 23.28 -15.27 26.09
N GLN A 70 22.25 -15.76 25.39
CA GLN A 70 20.91 -15.20 25.51
C GLN A 70 20.28 -15.54 26.88
N GLN A 71 20.16 -14.53 27.74
CA GLN A 71 19.38 -14.63 28.97
C GLN A 71 17.90 -14.26 28.72
N GLY A 72 16.99 -14.81 29.52
CA GLY A 72 15.56 -14.50 29.38
C GLY A 72 15.25 -13.07 29.81
N ASN A 73 14.69 -12.25 28.92
CA ASN A 73 14.31 -10.88 29.25
C ASN A 73 12.96 -10.86 30.00
N PHE A 74 13.02 -11.14 31.30
CA PHE A 74 11.85 -11.14 32.17
C PHE A 74 11.63 -9.81 32.89
N GLY A 75 12.60 -8.90 32.84
CA GLY A 75 12.52 -7.61 33.51
C GLY A 75 12.71 -7.68 35.02
N LYS A 76 11.79 -8.38 35.71
CA LYS A 76 11.81 -8.61 37.16
C LYS A 76 11.46 -10.04 37.53
N GLY A 77 11.87 -10.46 38.72
CA GLY A 77 11.47 -11.75 39.27
C GLY A 77 11.77 -11.89 40.75
N VAL A 78 11.33 -13.00 41.34
CA VAL A 78 11.48 -13.26 42.79
C VAL A 78 12.48 -14.38 43.04
N VAL A 79 13.50 -14.07 43.84
CA VAL A 79 14.47 -15.05 44.34
C VAL A 79 13.85 -15.85 45.47
N VAL A 80 13.77 -17.18 45.30
CA VAL A 80 13.21 -18.10 46.31
C VAL A 80 14.34 -18.63 47.20
N ALA A 81 14.66 -17.88 48.26
CA ALA A 81 15.66 -18.26 49.25
C ALA A 81 15.25 -17.85 50.68
N LYS A 82 15.69 -18.61 51.70
CA LYS A 82 15.30 -18.44 53.12
C LYS A 82 15.55 -17.03 53.68
N HIS A 83 16.54 -16.33 53.13
CA HIS A 83 16.88 -14.93 53.44
C HIS A 83 17.17 -14.14 52.14
N GLY A 84 16.45 -14.45 51.07
CA GLY A 84 16.66 -13.82 49.76
C GLY A 84 16.18 -12.36 49.70
N PRO A 85 16.66 -11.59 48.71
CA PRO A 85 16.26 -10.20 48.51
C PRO A 85 14.78 -10.02 48.12
N GLY A 86 14.04 -11.10 47.87
CA GLY A 86 12.68 -11.05 47.36
C GLY A 86 12.67 -10.76 45.87
N MET A 87 11.90 -9.76 45.45
CA MET A 87 11.86 -9.32 44.06
C MET A 87 13.11 -8.52 43.71
N ILE A 88 13.74 -8.85 42.59
CA ILE A 88 14.90 -8.13 42.04
C ILE A 88 14.66 -7.81 40.56
N ASP A 89 15.35 -6.78 40.08
CA ASP A 89 15.47 -6.54 38.64
C ASP A 89 16.40 -7.59 38.02
N ALA A 90 16.08 -8.00 36.81
CA ALA A 90 16.79 -9.00 36.03
C ALA A 90 17.17 -8.43 34.65
N PRO A 91 18.01 -7.37 34.60
CA PRO A 91 18.47 -6.83 33.33
C PRO A 91 19.33 -7.87 32.62
N VAL A 92 19.10 -8.03 31.31
CA VAL A 92 19.87 -8.96 30.48
C VAL A 92 20.77 -8.19 29.52
N PRO A 93 21.97 -8.71 29.22
CA PRO A 93 22.79 -8.19 28.13
C PRO A 93 22.00 -8.17 26.82
N ALA A 94 22.19 -7.11 26.03
CA ALA A 94 21.65 -7.00 24.68
C ALA A 94 22.80 -6.68 23.71
N PRO A 95 22.81 -7.26 22.51
CA PRO A 95 23.76 -6.90 21.48
C PRO A 95 23.43 -5.52 20.91
N ASP A 96 24.38 -4.90 20.21
CA ASP A 96 24.12 -3.65 19.48
C ASP A 96 22.96 -3.82 18.48
N PHE A 97 22.95 -4.95 17.76
CA PHE A 97 21.88 -5.36 16.86
C PHE A 97 21.63 -6.86 16.97
N TRP A 98 20.35 -7.25 17.13
CA TRP A 98 19.92 -8.64 17.10
C TRP A 98 20.03 -9.24 15.70
N LYS A 99 19.74 -8.39 14.70
CA LYS A 99 19.85 -8.66 13.27
C LYS A 99 20.58 -7.51 12.60
N ASP A 100 21.62 -7.83 11.84
CA ASP A 100 22.43 -6.86 11.10
C ASP A 100 22.68 -7.41 9.69
N ILE A 101 21.94 -6.90 8.72
CA ILE A 101 21.93 -7.39 7.33
C ILE A 101 22.61 -6.37 6.43
N THR A 102 23.47 -6.84 5.52
CA THR A 102 24.03 -6.02 4.45
C THR A 102 23.78 -6.67 3.11
N ASP A 103 22.99 -6.00 2.26
CA ASP A 103 22.73 -6.39 0.88
C ASP A 103 23.59 -5.52 -0.03
N THR A 104 24.47 -6.12 -0.81
CA THR A 104 25.31 -5.42 -1.78
C THR A 104 24.86 -5.78 -3.19
N TYR A 105 24.38 -4.77 -3.91
CA TYR A 105 23.97 -4.82 -5.30
C TYR A 105 25.11 -4.24 -6.16
N ASP A 106 25.80 -5.10 -6.89
CA ASP A 106 26.78 -4.69 -7.89
C ASP A 106 26.09 -4.55 -9.25
N ILE A 107 25.96 -3.29 -9.69
CA ILE A 107 25.30 -2.92 -10.94
C ILE A 107 26.32 -2.78 -12.09
N VAL A 108 27.62 -2.81 -11.79
CA VAL A 108 28.69 -2.46 -12.74
C VAL A 108 29.37 -3.70 -13.31
N SER A 109 29.54 -4.76 -12.52
CA SER A 109 30.37 -5.91 -12.90
C SER A 109 29.77 -6.80 -14.00
N ASP A 110 28.45 -6.90 -14.11
CA ASP A 110 27.73 -7.67 -15.14
C ASP A 110 26.81 -6.72 -15.92
N PRO A 111 26.99 -6.54 -17.25
CA PRO A 111 26.17 -5.63 -18.03
C PRO A 111 24.72 -6.11 -18.22
N ASP A 112 24.47 -7.42 -18.04
CA ASP A 112 23.16 -8.04 -18.30
C ASP A 112 22.42 -8.41 -17.00
N ALA A 113 22.98 -8.13 -15.82
CA ALA A 113 22.38 -8.47 -14.54
C ALA A 113 22.92 -7.63 -13.36
N VAL A 114 22.18 -7.60 -12.26
CA VAL A 114 22.69 -7.08 -10.98
C VAL A 114 23.18 -8.27 -10.14
N LEU A 115 24.41 -8.19 -9.61
CA LEU A 115 24.92 -9.21 -8.71
C LEU A 115 24.60 -8.83 -7.26
N LEU A 116 23.86 -9.70 -6.57
CA LEU A 116 23.51 -9.51 -5.16
C LEU A 116 24.41 -10.38 -4.28
N THR A 117 25.06 -9.78 -3.30
CA THR A 117 25.64 -10.48 -2.14
C THR A 117 24.94 -10.00 -0.87
N SER A 118 24.24 -10.91 -0.19
CA SER A 118 23.58 -10.61 1.09
C SER A 118 24.33 -11.30 2.22
N VAL A 119 24.69 -10.54 3.25
CA VAL A 119 25.33 -11.02 4.48
C VAL A 119 24.42 -10.70 5.65
N SER A 120 23.82 -11.72 6.24
CA SER A 120 22.89 -11.61 7.37
C SER A 120 23.54 -12.10 8.65
N LYS A 121 23.74 -11.18 9.61
CA LYS A 121 24.30 -11.50 10.92
C LYS A 121 23.21 -11.55 11.98
N TYR A 122 23.16 -12.67 12.70
CA TYR A 122 22.24 -12.94 13.79
C TYR A 122 23.03 -13.11 15.08
N ARG A 123 22.58 -12.50 16.18
CA ARG A 123 23.28 -12.54 17.47
C ARG A 123 22.42 -13.13 18.58
N MET A 124 23.08 -13.77 19.55
CA MET A 124 22.47 -14.29 20.78
C MET A 124 21.25 -15.16 20.44
N GLY A 125 20.05 -14.83 20.95
CA GLY A 125 18.85 -15.63 20.73
C GLY A 125 18.45 -15.81 19.26
N GLN A 126 18.81 -14.86 18.38
CA GLN A 126 18.60 -15.01 16.93
C GLN A 126 19.58 -16.01 16.32
N ALA A 127 20.83 -16.05 16.82
CA ALA A 127 21.82 -17.04 16.42
C ALA A 127 21.41 -18.45 16.90
N ASP A 128 20.92 -18.57 18.14
CA ASP A 128 20.36 -19.83 18.68
C ASP A 128 19.23 -20.36 17.78
N TRP A 129 18.31 -19.47 17.38
CA TRP A 129 17.19 -19.82 16.50
C TRP A 129 17.68 -20.24 15.11
N MET A 130 18.63 -19.51 14.54
CA MET A 130 19.20 -19.83 13.23
C MET A 130 19.92 -21.19 13.25
N LEU A 131 20.72 -21.45 14.29
CA LEU A 131 21.39 -22.74 14.47
C LEU A 131 20.39 -23.89 14.59
N ALA A 132 19.32 -23.69 15.38
CA ALA A 132 18.28 -24.69 15.56
C ALA A 132 17.52 -24.97 14.26
N TRP A 133 17.22 -23.92 13.48
CA TRP A 133 16.59 -24.06 12.18
C TRP A 133 17.47 -24.84 11.20
N TYR A 134 18.74 -24.44 11.08
CA TYR A 134 19.71 -25.11 10.22
C TYR A 134 19.95 -26.57 10.62
N SER A 135 20.05 -26.85 11.93
CA SER A 135 20.24 -28.21 12.44
C SER A 135 19.02 -29.12 12.21
N ARG A 136 17.82 -28.54 12.22
CA ARG A 136 16.56 -29.27 12.05
C ARG A 136 16.26 -29.57 10.59
N ASP A 137 16.42 -28.58 9.72
CA ASP A 137 15.95 -28.65 8.33
C ASP A 137 17.09 -28.96 7.34
N GLY A 138 18.35 -28.70 7.72
CA GLY A 138 19.54 -28.93 6.92
C GLY A 138 19.86 -27.82 5.92
N ALA A 139 21.09 -27.82 5.41
CA ALA A 139 21.65 -26.77 4.57
C ALA A 139 20.78 -26.44 3.34
N ALA A 140 20.42 -27.47 2.56
CA ALA A 140 19.67 -27.30 1.32
C ALA A 140 18.26 -26.72 1.53
N ALA A 141 17.62 -27.01 2.67
CA ALA A 141 16.30 -26.47 2.98
C ALA A 141 16.38 -24.99 3.37
N VAL A 142 17.38 -24.62 4.19
CA VAL A 142 17.62 -23.22 4.57
C VAL A 142 18.00 -22.39 3.34
N GLU A 143 18.93 -22.89 2.53
CA GLU A 143 19.35 -22.27 1.28
C GLU A 143 18.16 -22.03 0.33
N LYS A 144 17.29 -23.03 0.18
CA LYS A 144 16.04 -22.88 -0.58
C LYS A 144 15.13 -21.79 0.00
N SER A 145 15.01 -21.67 1.32
CA SER A 145 14.20 -20.62 1.94
C SER A 145 14.76 -19.21 1.69
N PHE A 146 16.09 -19.04 1.71
CA PHE A 146 16.72 -17.77 1.31
C PHE A 146 16.50 -17.47 -0.18
N LEU A 147 16.59 -18.48 -1.05
CA LEU A 147 16.32 -18.33 -2.48
C LEU A 147 14.86 -17.89 -2.72
N GLU A 148 13.90 -18.58 -2.12
CA GLU A 148 12.47 -18.27 -2.23
C GLU A 148 12.15 -16.87 -1.67
N TYR A 149 12.83 -16.45 -0.60
CA TYR A 149 12.71 -15.09 -0.06
C TYR A 149 13.10 -14.03 -1.10
N PHE A 150 14.27 -14.12 -1.72
CA PHE A 150 14.70 -13.16 -2.74
C PHE A 150 13.90 -13.26 -4.05
N GLN A 151 13.40 -14.45 -4.40
CA GLN A 151 12.54 -14.64 -5.58
C GLN A 151 11.19 -13.91 -5.49
N ASN A 152 10.71 -13.59 -4.30
CA ASN A 152 9.51 -12.75 -4.13
C ASN A 152 9.73 -11.32 -4.66
N PHE A 153 10.97 -10.85 -4.68
CA PHE A 153 11.36 -9.54 -5.22
C PHE A 153 11.88 -9.65 -6.66
N PHE A 154 12.64 -10.72 -6.94
CA PHE A 154 13.32 -10.95 -8.22
C PHE A 154 12.97 -12.33 -8.78
N PRO A 155 11.86 -12.48 -9.53
CA PRO A 155 11.34 -13.80 -9.93
C PRO A 155 12.28 -14.64 -10.80
N GLN A 156 13.21 -14.00 -11.54
CA GLN A 156 14.17 -14.67 -12.42
C GLN A 156 15.57 -14.81 -11.79
N LEU A 157 15.70 -14.59 -10.47
CA LEU A 157 16.96 -14.66 -9.75
C LEU A 157 17.63 -16.04 -9.86
N GLU A 158 18.91 -16.03 -10.20
CA GLU A 158 19.77 -17.21 -10.36
C GLU A 158 20.76 -17.30 -9.18
N GLN A 159 20.94 -18.50 -8.63
CA GLN A 159 21.86 -18.70 -7.52
C GLN A 159 23.32 -18.81 -7.97
N ILE A 160 24.23 -18.11 -7.28
CA ILE A 160 25.68 -18.14 -7.53
C ILE A 160 26.40 -18.82 -6.36
N GLY A 161 26.67 -20.12 -6.51
CA GLY A 161 27.36 -20.89 -5.48
C GLY A 161 26.47 -21.25 -4.29
N GLU A 162 27.05 -21.99 -3.35
CA GLU A 162 26.34 -22.47 -2.16
C GLU A 162 26.26 -21.39 -1.08
N LEU A 163 25.21 -21.45 -0.26
CA LEU A 163 25.09 -20.65 0.97
C LEU A 163 26.27 -20.94 1.90
N ASP A 164 26.93 -19.88 2.35
CA ASP A 164 28.00 -19.95 3.34
C ASP A 164 27.48 -19.60 4.74
N LEU A 165 27.83 -20.44 5.72
CA LEU A 165 27.40 -20.31 7.11
C LEU A 165 28.64 -20.25 8.01
N ASP A 166 28.87 -19.09 8.60
CA ASP A 166 29.88 -18.90 9.63
C ASP A 166 29.24 -18.86 11.02
N VAL A 167 29.79 -19.65 11.94
CA VAL A 167 29.26 -19.82 13.30
C VAL A 167 30.36 -19.46 14.30
N ASP A 168 30.27 -18.26 14.86
CA ASP A 168 31.10 -17.85 15.99
C ASP A 168 30.41 -18.26 17.29
N LYS A 169 30.89 -19.37 17.86
CA LYS A 169 30.33 -19.95 19.08
C LYS A 169 30.57 -19.09 20.31
N ASP A 170 31.68 -18.38 20.38
CA ASP A 170 32.05 -17.63 21.57
C ASP A 170 31.32 -16.28 21.60
N ALA A 171 31.20 -15.62 20.45
CA ALA A 171 30.47 -14.36 20.30
C ALA A 171 28.94 -14.51 20.21
N ALA A 172 28.43 -15.74 20.20
CA ALA A 172 27.03 -16.05 19.90
C ALA A 172 26.54 -15.40 18.60
N GLU A 173 27.34 -15.45 17.53
CA GLU A 173 27.02 -14.85 16.23
C GLU A 173 26.94 -15.95 15.14
N ILE A 174 25.94 -15.85 14.28
CA ILE A 174 25.88 -16.59 13.02
C ILE A 174 25.83 -15.58 11.88
N ALA A 175 26.71 -15.74 10.89
CA ALA A 175 26.66 -15.01 9.64
C ALA A 175 26.30 -15.95 8.50
N ILE A 176 25.29 -15.57 7.72
CA ILE A 176 24.89 -16.27 6.51
C ILE A 176 25.25 -15.38 5.32
N THR A 177 25.96 -15.95 4.35
CA THR A 177 26.26 -15.27 3.08
C THR A 177 25.60 -16.02 1.93
N VAL A 178 24.81 -15.30 1.15
CA VAL A 178 24.18 -15.80 -0.09
C VAL A 178 24.54 -14.88 -1.25
N LYS A 179 24.66 -15.46 -2.45
CA LYS A 179 25.04 -14.75 -3.66
C LYS A 179 24.10 -15.12 -4.80
N TYR A 180 23.64 -14.12 -5.52
CA TYR A 180 22.68 -14.27 -6.59
C TYR A 180 23.01 -13.38 -7.79
N ARG A 181 22.56 -13.81 -8.96
CA ARG A 181 22.53 -13.02 -10.20
C ARG A 181 21.08 -12.67 -10.48
N ILE A 182 20.78 -11.39 -10.64
CA ILE A 182 19.45 -10.88 -10.93
C ILE A 182 19.43 -10.46 -12.41
N PRO A 183 19.07 -11.34 -13.35
CA PRO A 183 18.82 -10.95 -14.73
C PRO A 183 17.57 -10.05 -14.79
N ASP A 184 17.51 -9.18 -15.81
CA ASP A 184 16.37 -8.30 -16.07
C ASP A 184 15.94 -7.49 -14.83
N ALA A 185 16.91 -7.06 -14.02
CA ALA A 185 16.68 -6.37 -12.75
C ALA A 185 15.91 -5.03 -12.91
N TRP A 186 16.06 -4.40 -14.07
CA TRP A 186 15.52 -3.09 -14.40
C TRP A 186 14.10 -3.19 -14.94
N GLN A 187 13.19 -2.42 -14.35
CA GLN A 187 11.80 -2.29 -14.77
C GLN A 187 11.63 -1.05 -15.65
N GLU A 188 10.83 -1.14 -16.71
CA GLU A 188 10.53 0.00 -17.57
C GLU A 188 9.42 0.87 -16.96
N ASP A 189 9.72 2.16 -16.79
CA ASP A 189 8.71 3.19 -16.58
C ASP A 189 8.29 3.74 -17.94
N THR A 190 7.23 3.15 -18.50
CA THR A 190 6.68 3.55 -19.80
C THR A 190 6.13 4.97 -19.84
N ALA A 191 5.77 5.56 -18.69
CA ALA A 191 5.24 6.91 -18.64
C ALA A 191 6.34 7.95 -18.85
N HIS A 192 7.52 7.72 -18.27
CA HIS A 192 8.65 8.64 -18.33
C HIS A 192 9.75 8.20 -19.31
N GLY A 193 9.63 7.00 -19.89
CA GLY A 193 10.65 6.44 -20.79
C GLY A 193 11.97 6.17 -20.06
N THR A 194 11.91 5.85 -18.77
CA THR A 194 13.06 5.57 -17.91
C THR A 194 13.06 4.11 -17.49
N GLN A 195 14.17 3.67 -16.90
CA GLN A 195 14.25 2.37 -16.25
C GLN A 195 14.56 2.57 -14.78
N TYR A 196 13.97 1.75 -13.91
CA TYR A 196 14.24 1.79 -12.48
C TYR A 196 14.55 0.40 -11.91
N PHE A 197 15.44 0.38 -10.92
CA PHE A 197 15.72 -0.78 -10.08
C PHE A 197 15.15 -0.50 -8.69
N TYR A 198 14.20 -1.32 -8.25
CA TYR A 198 13.56 -1.20 -6.95
C TYR A 198 13.96 -2.35 -6.04
N THR A 199 14.27 -2.02 -4.79
CA THR A 199 14.47 -2.98 -3.71
C THR A 199 13.99 -2.36 -2.39
N GLN A 200 13.88 -3.15 -1.33
CA GLN A 200 13.48 -2.66 -0.02
C GLN A 200 14.22 -3.40 1.10
N ALA A 201 14.42 -2.72 2.22
CA ALA A 201 14.97 -3.32 3.43
C ALA A 201 13.94 -4.24 4.12
N ASP A 202 13.66 -5.41 3.54
CA ASP A 202 12.57 -6.29 3.97
C ASP A 202 12.81 -6.96 5.33
N ASP A 203 14.04 -7.39 5.66
CA ASP A 203 14.38 -7.94 6.99
C ASP A 203 14.11 -6.93 8.12
N ALA A 204 14.34 -5.65 7.87
CA ALA A 204 13.96 -4.57 8.78
C ALA A 204 12.44 -4.31 8.75
N LEU A 205 11.80 -4.33 7.56
CA LEU A 205 10.36 -4.14 7.40
C LEU A 205 9.52 -5.18 8.15
N GLN A 206 9.99 -6.43 8.23
CA GLN A 206 9.34 -7.52 8.97
C GLN A 206 9.32 -7.27 10.48
N ASP A 207 10.30 -6.55 11.02
CA ASP A 207 10.32 -6.18 12.44
C ASP A 207 9.46 -4.94 12.73
N ILE A 208 9.24 -4.09 11.73
CA ILE A 208 8.32 -2.97 11.86
C ILE A 208 6.88 -3.52 11.87
N PRO A 209 6.04 -3.16 12.87
CA PRO A 209 4.65 -3.61 12.92
C PRO A 209 3.85 -3.22 11.68
N THR A 210 2.83 -3.99 11.34
CA THR A 210 1.88 -3.61 10.30
C THR A 210 0.96 -2.48 10.77
N PHE A 211 0.63 -1.54 9.89
CA PHE A 211 -0.32 -0.47 10.19
C PHE A 211 -1.73 -1.01 10.50
N VAL A 212 -2.38 -0.42 11.51
CA VAL A 212 -3.77 -0.76 11.89
C VAL A 212 -4.58 0.52 12.11
N GLY A 213 -5.58 0.76 11.26
CA GLY A 213 -6.36 2.01 11.21
C GLY A 213 -7.53 2.13 12.21
N ALA A 214 -7.39 1.65 13.45
CA ALA A 214 -8.47 1.64 14.44
C ALA A 214 -8.15 2.48 15.68
N THR A 215 -9.13 3.20 16.23
CA THR A 215 -9.00 3.79 17.57
C THR A 215 -9.05 2.70 18.64
N ARG A 216 -8.23 2.86 19.69
CA ARG A 216 -8.11 1.86 20.77
C ARG A 216 -8.27 2.51 22.14
N THR A 217 -8.86 1.76 23.06
CA THR A 217 -8.98 2.13 24.48
C THR A 217 -8.02 1.33 25.37
N MET A 218 -7.30 0.37 24.82
CA MET A 218 -6.31 -0.46 25.52
C MET A 218 -4.97 -0.42 24.78
N PRO A 219 -3.83 -0.53 25.50
CA PRO A 219 -2.51 -0.58 24.89
C PRO A 219 -2.40 -1.66 23.81
N PHE A 220 -1.53 -1.40 22.83
CA PHE A 220 -1.20 -2.36 21.79
C PHE A 220 0.15 -3.01 22.11
N LYS A 221 0.20 -4.34 22.12
CA LYS A 221 1.43 -5.09 22.41
C LYS A 221 2.42 -4.93 21.25
N LEU A 222 3.66 -4.59 21.57
CA LEU A 222 4.77 -4.47 20.63
C LEU A 222 5.85 -5.50 21.01
N PRO A 223 6.43 -6.26 20.06
CA PRO A 223 7.59 -7.08 20.34
C PRO A 223 8.72 -6.21 20.90
N HIS A 224 9.36 -6.65 21.98
CA HIS A 224 10.46 -5.93 22.62
C HIS A 224 11.31 -6.92 23.42
N PRO A 225 12.65 -6.79 23.42
CA PRO A 225 13.43 -5.80 22.69
C PRO A 225 13.64 -6.21 21.23
N VAL A 226 13.65 -5.22 20.35
CA VAL A 226 13.99 -5.34 18.93
C VAL A 226 14.96 -4.22 18.60
N ARG A 227 16.03 -4.55 17.86
CA ARG A 227 17.00 -3.62 17.31
C ARG A 227 17.64 -4.26 16.09
N THR A 228 17.24 -3.80 14.92
CA THR A 228 17.60 -4.38 13.63
C THR A 228 18.14 -3.30 12.72
N ARG A 229 19.21 -3.63 12.01
CA ARG A 229 19.78 -2.80 10.95
C ARG A 229 19.81 -3.58 9.65
N GLN A 230 19.39 -2.95 8.57
CA GLN A 230 19.61 -3.44 7.22
C GLN A 230 20.23 -2.33 6.38
N THR A 231 21.34 -2.66 5.72
CA THR A 231 22.07 -1.72 4.87
C THR A 231 22.08 -2.24 3.43
N GLN A 232 21.51 -1.47 2.53
CA GLN A 232 21.52 -1.74 1.10
C GLN A 232 22.61 -0.89 0.47
N LYS A 233 23.57 -1.55 -0.17
CA LYS A 233 24.73 -0.95 -0.82
C LYS A 233 24.61 -1.17 -2.32
N PHE A 234 24.84 -0.12 -3.09
CA PHE A 234 24.78 -0.15 -4.54
C PHE A 234 26.13 0.32 -5.06
N LEU A 235 26.85 -0.57 -5.73
CA LEU A 235 28.05 -0.19 -6.48
C LEU A 235 27.57 0.38 -7.81
N LEU A 236 27.83 1.67 -8.00
CA LEU A 236 27.40 2.44 -9.16
C LEU A 236 28.62 2.82 -10.00
N ASP A 237 28.38 3.34 -11.20
CA ASP A 237 29.42 3.99 -11.99
C ASP A 237 29.45 5.51 -11.72
N ASN A 238 30.42 6.19 -12.31
CA ASN A 238 30.64 7.62 -12.12
C ASN A 238 29.60 8.53 -12.81
N THR A 239 28.52 7.96 -13.35
CA THR A 239 27.44 8.74 -13.99
C THR A 239 26.35 9.16 -13.02
N TRP A 240 26.34 8.59 -11.81
CA TRP A 240 25.33 8.86 -10.79
C TRP A 240 25.69 10.08 -9.94
N ALA A 241 24.66 10.87 -9.59
CA ALA A 241 24.73 11.93 -8.61
C ALA A 241 23.52 11.79 -7.68
N ILE A 242 23.76 11.37 -6.44
CA ILE A 242 22.71 11.14 -5.44
C ILE A 242 23.04 12.02 -4.24
N ASP A 243 22.05 12.76 -3.75
CA ASP A 243 22.19 13.56 -2.53
C ASP A 243 22.13 12.67 -1.29
N ASN A 244 22.93 13.01 -0.28
CA ASN A 244 22.84 12.36 1.02
C ASN A 244 21.59 12.85 1.77
N ASP A 245 20.95 11.95 2.51
CA ASP A 245 19.75 12.26 3.28
C ASP A 245 19.74 11.53 4.63
N TYR A 246 19.00 12.09 5.59
CA TYR A 246 18.81 11.51 6.90
C TYR A 246 17.41 11.79 7.44
N GLU A 247 16.68 10.72 7.72
CA GLU A 247 15.33 10.77 8.27
C GLU A 247 15.29 10.05 9.62
N LEU A 248 14.69 10.69 10.63
CA LEU A 248 14.50 10.14 11.97
C LEU A 248 13.05 10.25 12.40
N ILE A 249 12.47 9.14 12.80
CA ILE A 249 11.15 9.04 13.42
C ILE A 249 11.35 8.54 14.84
N SER A 250 11.13 9.41 15.82
CA SER A 250 11.31 9.10 17.24
C SER A 250 9.96 9.15 17.96
N MET A 251 9.48 8.01 18.42
CA MET A 251 8.25 7.85 19.20
C MET A 251 8.57 7.26 20.59
N PRO A 252 7.69 7.43 21.60
CA PRO A 252 7.89 6.81 22.91
C PRO A 252 8.05 5.28 22.85
N ALA A 253 7.38 4.61 21.90
CA ALA A 253 7.41 3.16 21.77
C ALA A 253 8.53 2.63 20.87
N PHE A 254 9.05 3.41 19.92
CA PHE A 254 10.04 2.97 18.95
C PHE A 254 10.84 4.13 18.34
N THR A 255 12.02 3.82 17.82
CA THR A 255 12.82 4.72 16.99
C THR A 255 13.04 4.06 15.61
N PHE A 256 12.91 4.85 14.55
CA PHE A 256 13.27 4.46 13.19
C PHE A 256 14.20 5.52 12.61
N SER A 257 15.28 5.09 11.97
CA SER A 257 16.14 5.98 11.20
C SER A 257 16.43 5.40 9.82
N ARG A 258 16.61 6.31 8.86
CA ARG A 258 17.06 6.02 7.51
C ARG A 258 18.19 6.98 7.16
N THR A 259 19.29 6.45 6.68
CA THR A 259 20.48 7.22 6.31
C THR A 259 20.88 6.85 4.90
N GLU A 260 20.97 7.86 4.03
CA GLU A 260 21.48 7.74 2.68
C GLU A 260 22.85 8.41 2.59
N ASP A 261 23.84 7.67 2.09
CA ASP A 261 25.18 8.20 1.83
C ASP A 261 25.65 7.74 0.45
N PHE A 262 26.05 8.70 -0.39
CA PHE A 262 26.69 8.46 -1.67
C PHE A 262 28.10 9.02 -1.65
N THR A 263 29.09 8.12 -1.59
CA THR A 263 30.50 8.49 -1.52
C THR A 263 31.33 7.53 -2.38
N ASN A 264 32.17 8.06 -3.29
CA ASN A 264 33.07 7.27 -4.15
C ASN A 264 32.35 6.15 -4.93
N ASP A 265 31.30 6.51 -5.66
CA ASP A 265 30.49 5.59 -6.49
C ASP A 265 29.81 4.43 -5.71
N LEU A 266 29.77 4.54 -4.38
CA LEU A 266 29.04 3.64 -3.49
C LEU A 266 27.87 4.40 -2.88
N TYR A 267 26.66 4.01 -3.25
CA TYR A 267 25.43 4.48 -2.61
C TYR A 267 25.02 3.49 -1.51
N SER A 268 24.79 3.97 -0.30
CA SER A 268 24.43 3.17 0.86
C SER A 268 23.19 3.72 1.53
N VAL A 269 22.17 2.87 1.68
CA VAL A 269 20.95 3.18 2.42
C VAL A 269 20.89 2.27 3.64
N ALA A 270 21.03 2.86 4.83
CA ALA A 270 20.94 2.15 6.11
C ALA A 270 19.61 2.47 6.79
N VAL A 271 18.82 1.43 7.05
CA VAL A 271 17.59 1.51 7.84
C VAL A 271 17.83 0.85 9.20
N THR A 272 17.47 1.54 10.27
CA THR A 272 17.49 1.01 11.64
C THR A 272 16.11 1.12 12.27
N TYR A 273 15.65 0.02 12.88
CA TYR A 273 14.42 -0.01 13.68
C TYR A 273 14.73 -0.56 15.07
N GLU A 274 14.30 0.17 16.10
CA GLU A 274 14.43 -0.23 17.50
C GLU A 274 13.17 0.05 18.30
N THR A 275 12.85 -0.84 19.23
CA THR A 275 11.69 -0.69 20.13
C THR A 275 12.14 -0.18 21.49
N ASN A 276 11.56 0.92 21.94
CA ASN A 276 11.83 1.54 23.24
C ASN A 276 10.88 1.02 24.33
N SER A 277 9.79 0.36 23.93
CA SER A 277 8.80 -0.22 24.85
C SER A 277 8.16 -1.47 24.25
N ASN A 278 7.63 -2.34 25.11
CA ASN A 278 6.84 -3.52 24.72
C ASN A 278 5.35 -3.21 24.41
N LYS A 279 4.98 -1.93 24.40
CA LYS A 279 3.62 -1.50 24.15
C LYS A 279 3.54 -0.09 23.57
N ILE A 280 2.44 0.17 22.88
CA ILE A 280 2.00 1.51 22.46
C ILE A 280 0.83 1.89 23.36
N SER A 281 0.89 3.08 23.97
CA SER A 281 -0.20 3.58 24.82
C SER A 281 -1.48 3.81 24.00
N ALA A 282 -2.65 3.80 24.63
CA ALA A 282 -3.90 4.08 23.93
C ALA A 282 -3.98 5.54 23.46
N GLU A 283 -3.32 6.45 24.18
CA GLU A 283 -3.25 7.89 23.88
C GLU A 283 -2.40 8.16 22.64
N ASP A 284 -1.21 7.57 22.57
CA ASP A 284 -0.26 7.77 21.47
C ASP A 284 -0.55 6.87 20.26
N PHE A 285 -1.58 6.01 20.32
CA PHE A 285 -1.79 4.94 19.33
C PHE A 285 -1.95 5.47 17.91
N GLY A 286 -2.76 6.52 17.73
CA GLY A 286 -3.02 7.10 16.41
C GLY A 286 -1.75 7.65 15.76
N ASP A 287 -1.01 8.46 16.50
CA ASP A 287 0.23 9.10 16.03
C ASP A 287 1.33 8.07 15.81
N THR A 288 1.47 7.10 16.72
CA THR A 288 2.44 6.00 16.59
C THR A 288 2.14 5.13 15.38
N MET A 289 0.86 4.85 15.08
CA MET A 289 0.49 4.09 13.87
C MET A 289 0.72 4.91 12.59
N ALA A 290 0.46 6.21 12.60
CA ALA A 290 0.82 7.08 11.47
C ALA A 290 2.34 7.08 11.24
N ALA A 291 3.12 7.16 12.31
CA ALA A 291 4.58 7.06 12.27
C ALA A 291 5.07 5.69 11.76
N ILE A 292 4.43 4.58 12.17
CA ILE A 292 4.70 3.23 11.65
C ILE A 292 4.43 3.18 10.14
N ARG A 293 3.30 3.72 9.67
CA ARG A 293 2.99 3.78 8.23
C ARG A 293 4.07 4.56 7.47
N LYS A 294 4.50 5.71 8.01
CA LYS A 294 5.60 6.49 7.41
C LYS A 294 6.90 5.68 7.36
N ALA A 295 7.32 5.08 8.47
CA ALA A 295 8.53 4.25 8.54
C ALA A 295 8.51 3.09 7.52
N ARG A 296 7.38 2.38 7.41
CA ARG A 296 7.21 1.30 6.42
C ARG A 296 7.28 1.78 4.97
N ASN A 297 6.91 3.03 4.68
CA ASN A 297 7.02 3.58 3.33
C ASN A 297 8.46 4.03 2.99
N LEU A 298 9.28 4.28 4.01
CA LEU A 298 10.65 4.76 3.84
C LEU A 298 11.68 3.64 3.62
N VAL A 299 11.31 2.36 3.80
CA VAL A 299 12.27 1.24 3.64
C VAL A 299 12.61 0.92 2.19
N GLY A 300 11.85 1.44 1.22
CA GLY A 300 12.07 1.23 -0.20
C GLY A 300 13.21 2.10 -0.74
N VAL A 301 13.92 1.58 -1.74
CA VAL A 301 14.96 2.27 -2.49
C VAL A 301 14.68 2.04 -3.98
N SER A 302 14.70 3.13 -4.75
CA SER A 302 14.55 3.09 -6.20
C SER A 302 15.72 3.84 -6.83
N LEU A 303 16.43 3.16 -7.73
CA LEU A 303 17.45 3.77 -8.59
C LEU A 303 16.87 3.95 -9.97
N THR A 304 16.95 5.14 -10.56
CA THR A 304 16.37 5.43 -11.88
C THR A 304 17.45 5.86 -12.87
N VAL A 305 17.58 5.14 -13.99
CA VAL A 305 18.52 5.47 -15.07
C VAL A 305 17.81 6.40 -16.07
N ASN A 306 17.84 7.72 -15.81
CA ASN A 306 17.72 8.83 -16.79
C ASN A 306 17.52 10.23 -16.15
N ASP A 307 18.30 10.61 -15.13
CA ASP A 307 18.12 11.92 -14.46
C ASP A 307 18.60 13.16 -15.25
N ASN A 308 18.79 13.06 -16.58
CA ASN A 308 19.02 14.23 -17.44
C ASN A 308 17.77 14.77 -18.14
N ILE A 309 16.57 14.34 -17.73
CA ILE A 309 15.34 15.04 -18.08
C ILE A 309 14.96 15.89 -16.89
N GLN A 310 15.27 17.19 -16.96
CA GLN A 310 14.59 18.18 -16.13
C GLN A 310 13.09 17.87 -16.21
N PRO A 311 12.40 17.59 -15.08
CA PRO A 311 10.97 17.35 -15.10
C PRO A 311 10.34 18.50 -15.87
N SER A 312 9.39 18.20 -16.75
CA SER A 312 8.75 19.30 -17.46
C SER A 312 8.18 20.24 -16.40
N PRO A 313 8.05 21.56 -16.65
CA PRO A 313 7.52 22.50 -15.65
C PRO A 313 6.17 22.10 -15.04
N ILE A 314 5.46 21.17 -15.70
CA ILE A 314 4.21 20.56 -15.24
C ILE A 314 4.45 19.49 -14.18
N GLU A 315 5.51 18.68 -14.29
CA GLU A 315 5.85 17.59 -13.35
C GLU A 315 6.39 18.13 -12.02
N THR A 316 7.24 19.16 -12.05
CA THR A 316 7.70 19.85 -10.82
C THR A 316 6.52 20.41 -10.02
N TRP A 317 5.49 20.90 -10.71
CA TRP A 317 4.24 21.36 -10.08
C TRP A 317 3.40 20.22 -9.48
N LEU A 318 3.49 19.00 -10.03
CA LEU A 318 2.72 17.82 -9.63
C LEU A 318 3.37 17.00 -8.50
N THR A 319 4.68 17.13 -8.29
CA THR A 319 5.41 16.37 -7.26
C THR A 319 5.70 17.18 -6.00
N GLU A 320 5.84 18.52 -6.09
CA GLU A 320 6.25 19.35 -4.95
C GLU A 320 5.12 19.83 -4.02
N SER A 321 3.84 19.64 -4.36
CA SER A 321 2.76 20.18 -3.52
C SER A 321 1.85 19.10 -2.91
N GLU A 322 1.76 19.09 -1.58
CA GLU A 322 0.64 18.49 -0.83
C GLU A 322 -0.74 19.01 -1.32
N ASP A 323 -0.75 20.04 -2.17
CA ASP A 323 -1.90 20.67 -2.80
C ASP A 323 -2.28 20.11 -4.19
N VAL A 324 -1.61 19.10 -4.75
CA VAL A 324 -1.96 18.59 -6.09
C VAL A 324 -3.33 17.92 -6.10
N GLU A 325 -3.61 17.05 -5.14
CA GLU A 325 -4.95 16.46 -4.99
C GLU A 325 -6.01 17.55 -4.79
N THR A 326 -5.70 18.56 -3.97
CA THR A 326 -6.56 19.71 -3.70
C THR A 326 -6.79 20.55 -4.95
N THR A 327 -5.77 20.80 -5.76
CA THR A 327 -5.82 21.59 -6.98
C THR A 327 -6.58 20.86 -8.08
N ILE A 328 -6.32 19.56 -8.25
CA ILE A 328 -7.08 18.69 -9.15
C ILE A 328 -8.56 18.67 -8.72
N PHE A 329 -8.83 18.52 -7.43
CA PHE A 329 -10.19 18.54 -6.90
C PHE A 329 -10.90 19.88 -7.16
N LEU A 330 -10.25 21.02 -6.88
CA LEU A 330 -10.80 22.34 -7.15
C LEU A 330 -11.06 22.58 -8.64
N TRP A 331 -10.17 22.09 -9.50
CA TRP A 331 -10.32 22.19 -10.94
C TRP A 331 -11.44 21.29 -11.49
N GLN A 332 -11.61 20.09 -10.95
CA GLN A 332 -12.78 19.24 -11.21
C GLN A 332 -14.08 19.92 -10.78
N MET A 333 -14.11 20.53 -9.58
CA MET A 333 -15.27 21.28 -9.10
C MET A 333 -15.61 22.47 -10.00
N ALA A 334 -14.61 23.25 -10.41
CA ALA A 334 -14.78 24.38 -11.34
C ALA A 334 -15.31 23.91 -12.71
N THR A 335 -14.81 22.78 -13.20
CA THR A 335 -15.24 22.16 -14.46
C THR A 335 -16.70 21.70 -14.40
N ILE A 336 -17.11 21.06 -13.31
CA ILE A 336 -18.51 20.67 -13.07
C ILE A 336 -19.41 21.90 -12.99
N PHE A 337 -18.98 22.93 -12.25
CA PHE A 337 -19.74 24.17 -12.09
C PHE A 337 -19.94 24.91 -13.42
N LEU A 338 -18.88 25.05 -14.23
CA LEU A 338 -18.97 25.70 -15.53
C LEU A 338 -19.81 24.89 -16.52
N SER A 339 -19.75 23.56 -16.45
CA SER A 339 -20.61 22.66 -17.22
C SER A 339 -22.09 22.85 -16.89
N LEU A 340 -22.43 23.06 -15.61
CA LEU A 340 -23.80 23.37 -15.18
C LEU A 340 -24.26 24.72 -15.72
N ILE A 341 -23.40 25.75 -15.74
CA ILE A 341 -23.72 27.06 -16.33
C ILE A 341 -23.98 26.93 -17.84
N ILE A 342 -23.10 26.20 -18.55
CA ILE A 342 -23.26 25.94 -19.99
C ILE A 342 -24.56 25.18 -20.27
N ALA A 343 -24.86 24.16 -19.46
CA ALA A 343 -26.11 23.41 -19.55
C ALA A 343 -27.33 24.32 -19.31
N LEU A 344 -27.31 25.19 -18.29
CA LEU A 344 -28.39 26.15 -18.03
C LEU A 344 -28.59 27.16 -19.18
N ALA A 345 -27.49 27.64 -19.78
CA ALA A 345 -27.53 28.51 -20.95
C ALA A 345 -28.14 27.80 -22.17
N LEU A 346 -27.80 26.53 -22.39
CA LEU A 346 -28.38 25.68 -23.44
C LEU A 346 -29.89 25.47 -23.22
N VAL A 347 -30.30 25.14 -22.00
CA VAL A 347 -31.72 24.94 -21.64
C VAL A 347 -32.54 26.20 -21.90
N ARG A 348 -32.00 27.39 -21.54
CA ARG A 348 -32.69 28.67 -21.77
C ARG A 348 -32.94 28.94 -23.26
N ARG A 349 -32.00 28.55 -24.13
CA ARG A 349 -32.11 28.69 -25.59
C ARG A 349 -33.11 27.70 -26.20
N GLU A 350 -33.19 26.49 -25.67
CA GLU A 350 -34.04 25.43 -26.23
C GLU A 350 -35.51 25.50 -25.80
N ASN A 351 -35.83 26.24 -24.74
CA ASN A 351 -37.19 26.44 -24.23
C ASN A 351 -38.18 27.00 -25.27
N ILE A 352 -37.68 27.66 -26.31
CA ILE A 352 -38.50 28.33 -27.33
C ILE A 352 -39.04 27.31 -28.36
N VAL A 353 -38.46 26.11 -28.45
CA VAL A 353 -38.61 25.26 -29.65
C VAL A 353 -38.91 23.79 -29.35
N LEU A 354 -39.18 23.44 -28.09
CA LEU A 354 -39.45 22.07 -27.64
C LEU A 354 -40.68 21.44 -28.32
N ALA A 355 -41.69 22.24 -28.68
CA ALA A 355 -42.93 21.77 -29.30
C ALA A 355 -42.75 21.35 -30.77
N GLU A 356 -41.64 21.72 -31.44
CA GLU A 356 -41.38 21.40 -32.85
C GLU A 356 -40.68 20.04 -33.06
N GLN A 357 -40.47 19.28 -31.99
CA GLN A 357 -39.75 18.01 -32.01
C GLN A 357 -40.47 16.97 -31.16
N ILE A 358 -40.16 15.70 -31.39
CA ILE A 358 -40.57 14.58 -30.53
C ILE A 358 -39.34 14.13 -29.76
N TYR A 359 -39.29 14.30 -28.44
CA TYR A 359 -38.04 14.11 -27.67
C TYR A 359 -36.90 15.03 -28.18
N HIS A 360 -35.66 14.86 -27.72
CA HIS A 360 -34.52 15.69 -28.15
C HIS A 360 -33.67 14.96 -29.22
N PRO A 361 -33.89 15.21 -30.53
CA PRO A 361 -33.10 14.60 -31.61
C PRO A 361 -31.72 15.22 -31.74
N ILE A 362 -30.72 14.41 -32.07
CA ILE A 362 -29.34 14.83 -32.27
C ILE A 362 -28.56 13.87 -33.18
N SER A 363 -27.67 14.37 -34.03
CA SER A 363 -26.80 13.54 -34.87
C SER A 363 -25.93 12.60 -34.03
N MET A 364 -25.71 11.39 -34.53
CA MET A 364 -24.86 10.40 -33.85
C MET A 364 -23.43 10.92 -33.63
N THR A 365 -22.87 11.61 -34.62
CA THR A 365 -21.52 12.21 -34.55
C THR A 365 -21.39 13.18 -33.39
N LYS A 366 -22.32 14.14 -33.27
CA LYS A 366 -22.29 15.10 -32.15
C LYS A 366 -22.50 14.41 -30.80
N PHE A 367 -23.42 13.45 -30.72
CA PHE A 367 -23.65 12.72 -29.47
C PHE A 367 -22.39 11.97 -29.02
N LEU A 368 -21.72 11.25 -29.93
CA LEU A 368 -20.47 10.54 -29.62
C LEU A 368 -19.34 11.50 -29.21
N VAL A 369 -19.05 12.50 -30.03
CA VAL A 369 -17.98 13.48 -29.75
C VAL A 369 -18.19 14.16 -28.40
N MET A 370 -19.41 14.63 -28.13
CA MET A 370 -19.70 15.29 -26.87
C MET A 370 -19.67 14.32 -25.69
N SER A 371 -20.14 13.09 -25.83
CA SER A 371 -20.14 12.11 -24.74
C SER A 371 -18.74 11.65 -24.37
N SER A 372 -17.86 11.46 -25.35
CA SER A 372 -16.47 11.06 -25.13
C SER A 372 -15.66 12.19 -24.51
N VAL A 373 -15.69 13.39 -25.11
CA VAL A 373 -14.87 14.51 -24.61
C VAL A 373 -15.36 15.00 -23.26
N SER A 374 -16.66 14.96 -22.98
CA SER A 374 -17.20 15.37 -21.66
C SER A 374 -17.20 14.26 -20.61
N LEU A 375 -16.54 13.12 -20.86
CA LEU A 375 -16.44 12.01 -19.91
C LEU A 375 -17.81 11.55 -19.38
N GLY A 376 -18.81 11.44 -20.26
CA GLY A 376 -20.15 10.97 -19.89
C GLY A 376 -21.12 12.02 -19.33
N ILE A 377 -20.72 13.30 -19.23
CA ILE A 377 -21.61 14.38 -18.78
C ILE A 377 -22.67 14.72 -19.83
N TYR A 378 -22.33 14.67 -21.12
CA TYR A 378 -23.27 15.04 -22.18
C TYR A 378 -24.55 14.16 -22.23
N PRO A 379 -24.48 12.82 -22.06
CA PRO A 379 -25.66 11.98 -21.89
C PRO A 379 -26.63 12.44 -20.78
N ILE A 380 -26.12 13.00 -19.69
CA ILE A 380 -26.94 13.54 -18.58
C ILE A 380 -27.79 14.71 -19.09
N PHE A 381 -27.18 15.63 -19.84
CA PHE A 381 -27.90 16.73 -20.48
C PHE A 381 -28.96 16.21 -21.47
N TRP A 382 -28.62 15.21 -22.28
CA TRP A 382 -29.56 14.63 -23.23
C TRP A 382 -30.77 13.99 -22.53
N VAL A 383 -30.57 13.26 -21.44
CA VAL A 383 -31.64 12.69 -20.60
C VAL A 383 -32.53 13.80 -20.02
N TYR A 384 -31.92 14.86 -19.48
CA TYR A 384 -32.65 16.02 -18.98
C TYR A 384 -33.56 16.64 -20.04
N MET A 385 -33.05 16.84 -21.26
CA MET A 385 -33.83 17.41 -22.36
C MET A 385 -35.01 16.52 -22.77
N ASN A 386 -34.87 15.20 -22.69
CA ASN A 386 -35.97 14.27 -22.97
C ASN A 386 -37.05 14.29 -21.88
N TRP A 387 -36.66 14.36 -20.60
CA TRP A 387 -37.63 14.53 -19.51
C TRP A 387 -38.30 15.91 -19.54
N ARG A 388 -37.59 16.95 -19.96
CA ARG A 388 -38.16 18.29 -20.20
C ARG A 388 -39.21 18.27 -21.29
N TRP A 389 -38.97 17.55 -22.38
CA TRP A 389 -39.97 17.37 -23.43
C TRP A 389 -41.23 16.69 -22.88
N ILE A 390 -41.09 15.62 -22.08
CA ILE A 390 -42.24 14.96 -21.43
C ILE A 390 -43.00 15.93 -20.52
N GLN A 391 -42.30 16.74 -19.73
CA GLN A 391 -42.91 17.73 -18.83
C GLN A 391 -43.68 18.82 -19.60
N LYS A 392 -43.12 19.32 -20.71
CA LYS A 392 -43.61 20.55 -21.38
C LYS A 392 -44.50 20.30 -22.58
N VAL A 393 -44.30 19.19 -23.30
CA VAL A 393 -45.00 18.87 -24.56
C VAL A 393 -45.97 17.71 -24.38
N ASP A 394 -45.56 16.66 -23.66
CA ASP A 394 -46.45 15.54 -23.31
C ASP A 394 -47.30 15.84 -22.06
N SER A 395 -47.09 17.02 -21.45
CA SER A 395 -47.84 17.56 -20.31
C SER A 395 -47.95 16.61 -19.09
N GLU A 396 -46.96 15.75 -18.88
CA GLU A 396 -46.93 14.91 -17.68
C GLU A 396 -46.36 15.66 -16.47
N ASP A 397 -46.91 15.39 -15.28
CA ASP A 397 -46.37 15.87 -14.01
C ASP A 397 -45.12 15.08 -13.60
N VAL A 398 -43.98 15.52 -14.11
CA VAL A 398 -42.66 14.95 -13.81
C VAL A 398 -41.66 16.05 -13.53
N SER A 399 -40.66 15.75 -12.68
CA SER A 399 -39.49 16.61 -12.46
C SER A 399 -38.31 16.15 -13.32
N PRO A 400 -37.91 16.91 -14.36
CA PRO A 400 -36.77 16.54 -15.20
C PRO A 400 -35.45 16.50 -14.44
N GLY A 401 -35.26 17.39 -13.47
CA GLY A 401 -34.06 17.42 -12.62
C GLY A 401 -33.91 16.14 -11.80
N TRP A 402 -34.92 15.80 -10.99
CA TRP A 402 -34.88 14.58 -10.16
C TRP A 402 -34.85 13.30 -11.00
N ARG A 403 -35.54 13.29 -12.14
CA ARG A 403 -35.47 12.15 -13.05
C ARG A 403 -34.06 11.96 -13.60
N THR A 404 -33.37 13.05 -13.95
CA THR A 404 -31.99 13.00 -14.44
C THR A 404 -31.00 12.64 -13.33
N PHE A 405 -31.17 13.17 -12.12
CA PHE A 405 -30.33 12.82 -10.97
C PHE A 405 -30.35 11.31 -10.69
N PHE A 406 -31.52 10.69 -10.77
CA PHE A 406 -31.70 9.24 -10.64
C PHE A 406 -31.69 8.50 -11.99
N MET A 407 -30.97 8.99 -13.01
CA MET A 407 -31.04 8.42 -14.37
C MET A 407 -30.71 6.92 -14.44
N ALA A 408 -29.84 6.43 -13.56
CA ALA A 408 -29.53 5.00 -13.44
C ALA A 408 -30.79 4.13 -13.24
N LEU A 409 -31.82 4.67 -12.56
CA LEU A 409 -33.11 4.00 -12.35
C LEU A 409 -34.22 4.53 -13.27
N THR A 410 -34.22 5.82 -13.56
CA THR A 410 -35.33 6.43 -14.31
C THR A 410 -35.23 6.19 -15.82
N ASN A 411 -34.06 5.82 -16.34
CA ASN A 411 -33.89 5.42 -17.75
C ASN A 411 -34.82 4.27 -18.15
N PHE A 412 -35.11 3.34 -17.25
CA PHE A 412 -36.10 2.28 -17.49
C PHE A 412 -37.48 2.87 -17.84
N SER A 413 -37.90 3.90 -17.11
CA SER A 413 -39.16 4.61 -17.38
C SER A 413 -39.06 5.44 -18.66
N LEU A 414 -37.95 6.15 -18.87
CA LEU A 414 -37.74 6.98 -20.05
C LEU A 414 -37.77 6.15 -21.35
N PHE A 415 -36.99 5.07 -21.42
CA PHE A 415 -36.89 4.23 -22.62
C PHE A 415 -38.20 3.48 -22.87
N LYS A 416 -38.91 3.08 -21.81
CA LYS A 416 -40.26 2.51 -21.93
C LYS A 416 -41.27 3.51 -22.50
N LYS A 417 -41.18 4.80 -22.14
CA LYS A 417 -42.04 5.86 -22.71
C LYS A 417 -41.70 6.11 -24.18
N MET A 418 -40.41 6.21 -24.52
CA MET A 418 -39.96 6.33 -25.91
C MET A 418 -40.48 5.17 -26.77
N ALA A 419 -40.31 3.93 -26.29
CA ALA A 419 -40.77 2.72 -26.98
C ALA A 419 -42.27 2.65 -27.25
N ARG A 420 -43.10 3.41 -26.53
CA ARG A 420 -44.56 3.44 -26.69
C ARG A 420 -45.04 4.46 -27.72
N LYS A 421 -44.21 5.43 -28.12
CA LYS A 421 -44.61 6.38 -29.16
C LYS A 421 -44.63 5.67 -30.52
N PRO A 422 -45.71 5.81 -31.30
CA PRO A 422 -45.77 5.23 -32.63
C PRO A 422 -44.73 5.89 -33.56
N GLY A 423 -44.03 5.08 -34.34
CA GLY A 423 -42.89 5.50 -35.16
C GLY A 423 -41.55 5.00 -34.61
N GLY A 424 -40.44 5.56 -35.09
CA GLY A 424 -39.12 5.22 -34.57
C GLY A 424 -38.57 3.88 -35.06
N VAL A 425 -37.58 3.34 -34.34
CA VAL A 425 -36.92 2.07 -34.66
C VAL A 425 -37.72 0.90 -34.07
N GLY A 426 -38.19 -0.01 -34.92
CA GLY A 426 -39.18 -1.03 -34.55
C GLY A 426 -38.71 -2.10 -33.54
N TRP A 427 -37.42 -2.36 -33.44
CA TRP A 427 -36.87 -3.29 -32.44
C TRP A 427 -36.65 -2.64 -31.06
N PHE A 428 -36.64 -1.30 -30.98
CA PHE A 428 -36.39 -0.57 -29.73
C PHE A 428 -37.45 -0.88 -28.66
N ARG A 429 -38.68 -1.23 -29.06
CA ARG A 429 -39.74 -1.65 -28.13
C ARG A 429 -39.39 -2.87 -27.28
N TYR A 430 -38.51 -3.73 -27.77
CA TYR A 430 -38.02 -4.91 -27.05
C TYR A 430 -36.69 -4.61 -26.34
N ALA A 431 -35.84 -3.77 -26.93
CA ALA A 431 -34.50 -3.49 -26.42
C ALA A 431 -34.42 -2.35 -25.39
N GLY A 432 -35.43 -1.47 -25.29
CA GLY A 432 -35.37 -0.28 -24.44
C GLY A 432 -35.15 -0.59 -22.95
N ILE A 433 -35.81 -1.62 -22.40
CA ILE A 433 -35.57 -2.02 -21.00
C ILE A 433 -34.18 -2.67 -20.81
N PRO A 434 -33.77 -3.66 -21.65
CA PRO A 434 -32.42 -4.21 -21.60
C PRO A 434 -31.30 -3.17 -21.68
N LEU A 435 -31.44 -2.16 -22.55
CA LEU A 435 -30.45 -1.08 -22.69
C LEU A 435 -30.33 -0.22 -21.43
N ALA A 436 -31.45 0.09 -20.77
CA ALA A 436 -31.42 0.76 -19.47
C ALA A 436 -30.73 -0.11 -18.39
N GLY A 437 -30.87 -1.43 -18.47
CA GLY A 437 -30.16 -2.39 -17.61
C GLY A 437 -28.64 -2.36 -17.80
N ILE A 438 -28.17 -2.32 -19.06
CA ILE A 438 -26.74 -2.22 -19.37
C ILE A 438 -26.14 -0.91 -18.80
N ILE A 439 -26.86 0.20 -18.91
CA ILE A 439 -26.43 1.49 -18.35
C ILE A 439 -26.30 1.40 -16.81
N LEU A 440 -27.27 0.77 -16.14
CA LEU A 440 -27.23 0.58 -14.68
C LEU A 440 -26.07 -0.34 -14.26
N ILE A 441 -25.88 -1.46 -14.95
CA ILE A 441 -24.80 -2.41 -14.65
C ILE A 441 -23.43 -1.75 -14.85
N GLY A 442 -23.23 -0.99 -15.93
CA GLY A 442 -21.99 -0.25 -16.15
C GLY A 442 -21.70 0.74 -15.02
N ALA A 443 -22.70 1.52 -14.60
CA ALA A 443 -22.55 2.48 -13.50
C ALA A 443 -22.24 1.82 -12.14
N ILE A 444 -22.74 0.60 -11.89
CA ILE A 444 -22.41 -0.18 -10.69
C ILE A 444 -21.01 -0.77 -10.80
N SER A 445 -20.66 -1.33 -11.97
CA SER A 445 -19.37 -1.99 -12.21
C SER A 445 -18.21 -1.02 -12.07
N GLU A 446 -18.34 0.20 -12.60
CA GLU A 446 -17.35 1.26 -12.44
C GLU A 446 -17.10 1.61 -10.97
N ARG A 447 -18.17 1.74 -10.16
CA ARG A 447 -18.05 2.02 -8.72
C ARG A 447 -17.43 0.88 -7.93
N TYR A 448 -17.67 -0.36 -8.35
CA TYR A 448 -17.10 -1.54 -7.73
C TYR A 448 -15.61 -1.66 -8.05
N TYR A 449 -15.26 -1.51 -9.33
CA TYR A 449 -13.87 -1.56 -9.81
C TYR A 449 -12.99 -0.55 -9.07
N ASN A 450 -13.45 0.70 -8.92
CA ASN A 450 -12.68 1.74 -8.22
C ASN A 450 -12.56 1.55 -6.69
N LYS A 451 -13.28 0.59 -6.08
CA LYS A 451 -13.28 0.38 -4.63
C LYS A 451 -12.64 -0.94 -4.19
N VAL A 452 -12.40 -1.86 -5.13
CA VAL A 452 -11.90 -3.19 -4.84
C VAL A 452 -10.60 -3.37 -5.61
N PRO A 453 -9.43 -3.34 -4.93
CA PRO A 453 -8.12 -3.43 -5.58
C PRO A 453 -7.92 -4.71 -6.41
N GLU A 454 -8.66 -5.78 -6.11
CA GLU A 454 -8.62 -7.08 -6.79
C GLU A 454 -9.75 -7.24 -7.84
N ALA A 455 -10.43 -6.15 -8.22
CA ALA A 455 -11.51 -6.22 -9.19
C ALA A 455 -10.99 -6.70 -10.56
N PRO A 456 -11.64 -7.68 -11.21
CA PRO A 456 -11.17 -8.16 -12.50
C PRO A 456 -11.25 -7.10 -13.62
N ASP A 457 -10.21 -7.01 -14.44
CA ASP A 457 -10.08 -6.02 -15.54
C ASP A 457 -11.25 -6.04 -16.54
N TRP A 458 -11.86 -7.21 -16.75
CA TRP A 458 -13.01 -7.34 -17.66
C TRP A 458 -14.24 -6.54 -17.19
N LEU A 459 -14.30 -6.10 -15.92
CA LEU A 459 -15.34 -5.20 -15.44
C LEU A 459 -15.31 -3.83 -16.14
N PHE A 460 -14.15 -3.38 -16.61
CA PHE A 460 -14.00 -2.17 -17.42
C PHE A 460 -14.82 -2.24 -18.72
N LEU A 461 -15.00 -3.44 -19.28
CA LEU A 461 -15.80 -3.65 -20.50
C LEU A 461 -17.28 -3.28 -20.29
N PHE A 462 -17.82 -3.36 -19.07
CA PHE A 462 -19.18 -2.89 -18.79
C PHE A 462 -19.28 -1.37 -18.77
N GLY A 463 -18.21 -0.67 -18.37
CA GLY A 463 -18.11 0.78 -18.50
C GLY A 463 -18.23 1.20 -19.98
N LEU A 464 -17.50 0.53 -20.87
CA LEU A 464 -17.59 0.78 -22.31
C LEU A 464 -18.99 0.44 -22.88
N ALA A 465 -19.58 -0.67 -22.45
CA ALA A 465 -20.91 -1.10 -22.87
C ALA A 465 -22.00 -0.08 -22.47
N CYS A 466 -21.83 0.62 -21.34
CA CYS A 466 -22.76 1.64 -20.87
C CYS A 466 -22.82 2.84 -21.85
N ILE A 467 -21.69 3.25 -22.42
CA ILE A 467 -21.59 4.36 -23.39
C ILE A 467 -22.31 3.99 -24.70
N LEU A 468 -22.12 2.75 -25.17
CA LEU A 468 -22.73 2.26 -26.40
C LEU A 468 -24.25 2.04 -26.27
N ALA A 469 -24.74 1.72 -25.07
CA ALA A 469 -26.16 1.47 -24.81
C ALA A 469 -27.06 2.70 -25.04
N TRP A 470 -26.50 3.91 -25.07
CA TRP A 470 -27.22 5.14 -25.39
C TRP A 470 -27.53 5.30 -26.89
N LEU A 471 -26.69 4.75 -27.78
CA LEU A 471 -26.78 4.98 -29.23
C LEU A 471 -28.10 4.48 -29.84
N PRO A 472 -28.62 3.29 -29.47
CA PRO A 472 -29.95 2.85 -29.88
C PRO A 472 -31.09 3.81 -29.53
N ALA A 473 -31.02 4.43 -28.34
CA ALA A 473 -32.05 5.36 -27.88
C ALA A 473 -32.00 6.66 -28.69
N VAL A 474 -30.79 7.18 -28.96
CA VAL A 474 -30.57 8.33 -29.84
C VAL A 474 -31.06 8.03 -31.27
N ALA A 475 -30.73 6.85 -31.82
CA ALA A 475 -31.21 6.43 -33.13
C ALA A 475 -32.75 6.32 -33.20
N HIS A 476 -33.37 5.80 -32.14
CA HIS A 476 -34.82 5.73 -32.03
C HIS A 476 -35.47 7.12 -32.03
N VAL A 477 -34.97 8.04 -31.21
CA VAL A 477 -35.44 9.44 -31.16
C VAL A 477 -35.23 10.16 -32.50
N ASN A 478 -34.09 9.97 -33.16
CA ASN A 478 -33.84 10.54 -34.49
C ASN A 478 -34.85 10.02 -35.52
N LYS A 479 -35.19 8.72 -35.46
CA LYS A 479 -36.19 8.14 -36.35
C LYS A 479 -37.60 8.66 -36.09
N LEU A 480 -37.97 8.94 -34.82
CA LEU A 480 -39.23 9.62 -34.49
C LEU A 480 -39.32 11.03 -35.11
N ASN A 481 -38.18 11.69 -35.33
CA ASN A 481 -38.13 13.05 -35.90
C ASN A 481 -37.87 13.08 -37.42
N GLN A 482 -38.05 11.98 -38.15
CA GLN A 482 -37.87 11.99 -39.61
C GLN A 482 -38.79 13.00 -40.32
N GLY A 483 -39.98 13.28 -39.78
CA GLY A 483 -40.89 14.32 -40.24
C GLY A 483 -40.52 15.76 -39.83
N HIS A 484 -39.51 15.94 -38.98
CA HIS A 484 -39.07 17.23 -38.43
C HIS A 484 -37.56 17.46 -38.63
N PRO A 485 -37.05 17.49 -39.88
CA PRO A 485 -35.60 17.52 -40.14
C PRO A 485 -34.92 18.83 -39.69
N SER A 486 -35.67 19.93 -39.57
CA SER A 486 -35.20 21.21 -39.05
C SER A 486 -34.73 21.10 -37.59
N SER A 487 -35.46 20.37 -36.76
CA SER A 487 -35.14 20.16 -35.33
C SER A 487 -33.86 19.35 -35.16
N LEU A 488 -33.69 18.26 -35.93
CA LEU A 488 -32.46 17.46 -35.93
C LEU A 488 -31.26 18.30 -36.40
N ARG A 489 -31.39 19.04 -37.51
CA ARG A 489 -30.29 19.87 -38.05
C ARG A 489 -29.89 20.97 -37.07
N ARG A 490 -30.85 21.58 -36.37
CA ARG A 490 -30.62 22.62 -35.36
C ARG A 490 -29.82 22.08 -34.17
N ASN A 491 -30.28 21.00 -33.57
CA ASN A 491 -29.66 20.42 -32.37
C ASN A 491 -28.29 19.78 -32.67
N SER A 492 -28.03 19.42 -33.93
CA SER A 492 -26.77 18.81 -34.37
C SER A 492 -25.65 19.81 -34.67
N LYS A 493 -25.90 21.13 -34.65
CA LYS A 493 -24.84 22.14 -34.85
C LYS A 493 -23.92 22.23 -33.63
N PHE A 494 -22.61 22.31 -33.87
CA PHE A 494 -21.62 22.70 -32.87
C PHE A 494 -21.64 24.22 -32.74
N GLY A 495 -22.42 24.72 -31.77
CA GLY A 495 -22.43 26.14 -31.42
C GLY A 495 -21.43 26.47 -30.32
N TRP A 496 -21.30 27.74 -29.97
CA TRP A 496 -20.44 28.23 -28.87
C TRP A 496 -20.54 27.43 -27.56
N PRO A 497 -21.73 26.97 -27.09
CA PRO A 497 -21.79 26.14 -25.89
C PRO A 497 -21.15 24.76 -26.05
N ALA A 498 -21.22 24.17 -27.25
CA ALA A 498 -20.56 22.89 -27.53
C ALA A 498 -19.04 23.07 -27.58
N PHE A 499 -18.55 24.13 -28.23
CA PHE A 499 -17.12 24.45 -28.22
C PHE A 499 -16.59 24.79 -26.82
N GLY A 500 -17.36 25.51 -26.00
CA GLY A 500 -16.99 25.80 -24.62
C GLY A 500 -16.88 24.53 -23.77
N MET A 501 -17.82 23.59 -23.91
CA MET A 501 -17.74 22.29 -23.24
C MET A 501 -16.58 21.45 -23.75
N LEU A 502 -16.32 21.43 -25.06
CA LEU A 502 -15.14 20.73 -25.60
C LEU A 502 -13.84 21.33 -25.06
N ALA A 503 -13.67 22.66 -25.10
CA ALA A 503 -12.48 23.32 -24.60
C ALA A 503 -12.24 23.11 -23.11
N LEU A 504 -13.31 23.02 -22.32
CA LEU A 504 -13.23 22.79 -20.88
C LEU A 504 -12.72 21.38 -20.54
N PHE A 505 -13.20 20.35 -21.23
CA PHE A 505 -12.83 18.97 -20.93
C PHE A 505 -11.65 18.44 -21.76
N PHE A 506 -11.27 19.11 -22.84
CA PHE A 506 -10.18 18.65 -23.71
C PHE A 506 -8.84 18.45 -22.96
N PRO A 507 -8.41 19.32 -22.03
CA PRO A 507 -7.20 19.08 -21.25
C PRO A 507 -7.32 17.86 -20.33
N VAL A 508 -8.48 17.66 -19.68
CA VAL A 508 -8.75 16.48 -18.82
C VAL A 508 -8.64 15.21 -19.65
N PHE A 509 -9.32 15.20 -20.80
CA PHE A 509 -9.36 14.07 -21.71
C PHE A 509 -7.96 13.75 -22.23
N GLY A 510 -7.15 14.76 -22.53
CA GLY A 510 -5.75 14.59 -22.90
C GLY A 510 -4.94 13.90 -21.81
N LEU A 511 -5.01 14.39 -20.57
CA LEU A 511 -4.25 13.82 -19.44
C LEU A 511 -4.59 12.35 -19.18
N ILE A 512 -5.89 11.98 -19.27
CA ILE A 512 -6.34 10.58 -19.15
C ILE A 512 -5.80 9.73 -20.31
N VAL A 513 -5.85 10.22 -21.55
CA VAL A 513 -5.38 9.47 -22.73
C VAL A 513 -3.86 9.26 -22.72
N TYR A 514 -3.10 10.20 -22.14
CA TYR A 514 -1.64 10.10 -22.03
C TYR A 514 -1.17 9.42 -20.73
N GLY A 515 -2.07 8.85 -19.92
CA GLY A 515 -1.70 7.98 -18.79
C GLY A 515 -1.23 8.71 -17.53
N TYR A 516 -1.51 10.01 -17.40
CA TYR A 516 -1.14 10.80 -16.21
C TYR A 516 -2.20 10.74 -15.08
N PHE A 517 -3.21 9.87 -15.20
CA PHE A 517 -4.32 9.68 -14.24
C PHE A 517 -4.75 8.22 -14.11
#